data_AF-A0AAW4KWT7-F1
#
_entry.id   AF-A0AAW4KWT7-F1
#
_cell.length_a   1.000
_cell.length_b   1.000
_cell.length_c   1.000
_cell.angle_alpha   90.00
_cell.angle_beta   90.00
_cell.angle_gamma   90.00
#
_symmetry.space_group_name_H-M   'P 1'
#
loop_
_entity.id
_entity.type
_entity.pdbx_description
1 polymer ?
#
loop_
_entity_poly.entity_id
_entity_poly.type
_entity_poly.pdbx_seq_one_letter_code
_entity_poly.pdbx_strand_id
1 'polypeptide(L)'
;MLLSACAIGPDYKRPEVIDPVQFKEAQGWRQANPSDSLARGAWWELYGDRQLNDLVVRLNASNQTVAQAEARFRQAKALVRSSRGAFYPSVDMSVGKTRASQGTGS
;
A
#
# COMPACT_ATOMS: atom_id res chain seq x y z
N MET A 1 -7.07 22.82 -33.91
CA MET A 1 -7.30 22.58 -32.47
C MET A 1 -8.20 21.36 -32.36
N LEU A 2 -7.61 20.17 -32.17
CA LEU A 2 -8.35 18.92 -32.00
C LEU A 2 -8.35 18.56 -30.52
N LEU A 3 -9.53 18.51 -29.90
CA LEU A 3 -9.71 17.94 -28.56
C LEU A 3 -9.63 16.42 -28.69
N SER A 4 -8.41 15.88 -28.70
CA SER A 4 -8.19 14.43 -28.59
C SER A 4 -8.47 14.00 -27.15
N ALA A 5 -9.67 13.45 -26.97
CA ALA A 5 -10.17 12.65 -25.85
C ALA A 5 -9.16 12.32 -24.72
N CYS A 6 -9.42 12.83 -23.52
CA CYS A 6 -8.78 12.36 -22.28
C CYS A 6 -9.30 10.98 -21.88
N ALA A 7 -8.83 9.90 -22.53
CA ALA A 7 -9.10 8.55 -22.06
C ALA A 7 -7.96 8.08 -21.14
N ILE A 8 -8.27 7.86 -19.86
CA ILE A 8 -7.34 7.47 -18.77
C ILE A 8 -6.94 5.97 -18.82
N GLY A 9 -7.01 5.37 -20.01
CA GLY A 9 -6.74 3.94 -20.23
C GLY A 9 -8.01 3.07 -20.19
N PRO A 10 -7.90 1.79 -20.56
CA PRO A 10 -9.02 0.87 -20.62
C PRO A 10 -9.53 0.48 -19.23
N ASP A 11 -10.80 0.10 -19.13
CA ASP A 11 -11.38 -0.40 -17.89
C ASP A 11 -10.60 -1.61 -17.36
N TYR A 12 -10.38 -1.63 -16.05
CA TYR A 12 -9.72 -2.75 -15.39
C TYR A 12 -10.54 -4.04 -15.58
N LYS A 13 -9.93 -5.04 -16.22
CA LYS A 13 -10.46 -6.40 -16.29
C LYS A 13 -9.54 -7.31 -15.49
N ARG A 14 -10.07 -7.93 -14.42
CA ARG A 14 -9.34 -8.97 -13.70
C ARG A 14 -9.00 -10.10 -14.69
N PRO A 15 -7.74 -10.53 -14.79
CA PRO A 15 -7.38 -11.68 -15.60
C PRO A 15 -8.14 -12.93 -15.14
N GLU A 16 -8.65 -13.70 -16.10
CA GLU A 16 -9.19 -15.02 -15.81
C GLU A 16 -8.03 -15.95 -15.44
N VAL A 17 -8.14 -16.59 -14.28
CA VAL A 17 -7.17 -17.59 -13.84
C VAL A 17 -7.85 -18.94 -13.98
N ILE A 18 -7.23 -19.84 -14.74
CA ILE A 18 -7.72 -21.22 -14.89
C ILE A 18 -7.26 -21.99 -13.65
N ASP A 19 -8.08 -21.95 -12.61
CA ASP A 19 -7.87 -22.73 -11.40
C ASP A 19 -8.51 -24.12 -11.57
N PRO A 20 -7.83 -25.20 -11.15
CA PRO A 20 -8.42 -26.53 -11.21
C PRO A 20 -9.60 -26.60 -10.23
N VAL A 21 -10.74 -27.09 -10.71
CA VAL A 21 -11.95 -27.31 -9.88
C VAL A 21 -11.65 -28.29 -8.73
N GLN A 22 -10.67 -29.17 -8.91
CA GLN A 22 -10.22 -30.13 -7.90
C GLN A 22 -8.70 -30.15 -7.85
N PHE A 23 -8.14 -30.08 -6.64
CA PHE A 23 -6.70 -30.27 -6.43
C PHE A 23 -6.36 -31.77 -6.48
N LYS A 24 -5.13 -32.11 -6.86
CA LYS A 24 -4.66 -33.50 -6.78
C LYS A 24 -4.50 -33.89 -5.31
N GLU A 25 -5.17 -34.97 -4.90
CA GLU A 25 -5.19 -35.44 -3.51
C GLU A 25 -4.38 -36.73 -3.35
N ALA A 26 -3.81 -36.95 -2.15
CA ALA A 26 -3.23 -38.25 -1.80
C ALA A 26 -4.30 -39.15 -1.12
N GLN A 27 -4.02 -40.43 -0.94
CA GLN A 27 -4.92 -41.29 -0.14
C GLN A 27 -5.07 -40.75 1.29
N GLY A 28 -6.31 -40.74 1.80
CA GLY A 28 -6.65 -40.29 3.16
C GLY A 28 -7.05 -38.82 3.27
N TRP A 29 -7.05 -38.07 2.16
CA TRP A 29 -7.56 -36.70 2.13
C TRP A 29 -9.09 -36.66 2.19
N ARG A 30 -9.62 -35.58 2.75
CA ARG A 30 -11.07 -35.33 2.91
C ARG A 30 -11.40 -33.95 2.38
N GLN A 31 -12.60 -33.82 1.83
CA GLN A 31 -13.13 -32.54 1.38
C GLN A 31 -13.11 -31.52 2.53
N ALA A 32 -12.48 -30.37 2.28
CA ALA A 32 -12.45 -29.28 3.25
C ALA A 32 -13.83 -28.64 3.39
N ASN A 33 -14.17 -28.20 4.61
CA ASN A 33 -15.33 -27.35 4.87
C ASN A 33 -14.83 -25.96 5.29
N PRO A 34 -14.71 -24.99 4.37
CA PRO A 34 -14.13 -23.69 4.65
C PRO A 34 -14.94 -22.94 5.70
N SER A 35 -14.26 -22.46 6.74
CA SER A 35 -14.87 -21.66 7.81
C SER A 35 -14.63 -20.16 7.59
N ASP A 36 -14.76 -19.71 6.34
CA ASP A 36 -14.50 -18.30 5.96
C ASP A 36 -15.44 -17.29 6.63
N SER A 37 -16.56 -17.78 7.18
CA SER A 37 -17.51 -16.99 7.99
C SER A 37 -17.03 -16.69 9.41
N LEU A 38 -16.02 -17.42 9.92
CA LEU A 38 -15.44 -17.15 11.22
C LEU A 38 -14.55 -15.90 11.14
N ALA A 39 -14.65 -15.04 12.15
CA ALA A 39 -13.72 -13.93 12.29
C ALA A 39 -12.30 -14.50 12.42
N ARG A 40 -11.43 -14.19 11.45
CA ARG A 40 -10.07 -14.72 11.38
C ARG A 40 -9.15 -14.27 12.53
N GLY A 41 -9.66 -13.42 13.44
CA GLY A 41 -8.99 -12.71 14.55
C GLY A 41 -7.75 -13.39 15.14
N ALA A 42 -7.84 -13.83 16.39
CA ALA A 42 -6.75 -14.54 17.05
C ALA A 42 -6.74 -16.02 16.64
N TRP A 43 -6.59 -16.31 15.33
CA TRP A 43 -6.65 -17.68 14.79
C TRP A 43 -5.71 -18.65 15.50
N TRP A 44 -4.61 -18.15 16.07
CA TRP A 44 -3.63 -18.94 16.81
C TRP A 44 -4.17 -19.48 18.15
N GLU A 45 -5.24 -18.91 18.69
CA GLU A 45 -5.89 -19.41 19.92
C GLU A 45 -6.53 -20.80 19.72
N LEU A 46 -6.85 -21.17 18.48
CA LEU A 46 -7.38 -22.50 18.14
C LEU A 46 -6.43 -23.64 18.50
N TYR A 47 -5.14 -23.35 18.67
CA TYR A 47 -4.14 -24.33 19.09
C TYR A 47 -4.16 -24.61 20.61
N GLY A 48 -4.83 -23.77 21.40
CA GLY A 48 -4.90 -23.92 22.86
C GLY A 48 -3.57 -23.73 23.59
N ASP A 49 -2.55 -23.16 22.93
CA ASP A 49 -1.22 -22.95 23.49
C ASP A 49 -1.08 -21.54 24.08
N ARG A 50 -0.97 -21.46 25.41
CA ARG A 50 -0.80 -20.19 26.12
C ARG A 50 0.52 -19.50 25.80
N GLN A 51 1.61 -20.27 25.62
CA GLN A 51 2.90 -19.70 25.28
C GLN A 51 2.86 -19.07 23.88
N LEU A 52 2.21 -19.73 22.92
CA LEU A 52 1.97 -19.18 21.60
C LEU A 52 1.18 -17.88 21.68
N ASN A 53 0.09 -17.86 22.43
CA ASN A 53 -0.73 -16.65 22.60
C ASN A 53 0.10 -15.47 23.12
N ASP A 54 0.89 -15.67 24.17
CA ASP A 54 1.74 -14.63 24.76
C ASP A 54 2.85 -14.15 23.82
N LEU A 55 3.39 -15.05 22.99
CA LEU A 55 4.38 -14.71 21.97
C LEU A 55 3.77 -13.86 20.87
N VAL A 56 2.58 -14.22 20.37
CA VAL A 56 1.90 -13.46 19.31
C VAL A 56 1.49 -12.07 19.79
N VAL A 57 1.00 -11.94 21.03
CA VAL A 57 0.68 -10.63 21.62
C VAL A 57 1.92 -9.74 21.68
N ARG A 58 3.05 -10.26 22.18
CA ARG A 58 4.32 -9.51 22.24
C ARG A 58 4.84 -9.16 20.85
N LEU A 59 4.78 -10.09 19.91
CA LEU A 59 5.18 -9.87 18.52
C LEU A 59 4.36 -8.73 17.91
N ASN A 60 3.03 -8.79 17.98
CA ASN A 60 2.13 -7.81 17.38
C ASN A 60 2.36 -6.39 17.93
N ALA A 61 2.74 -6.25 19.21
CA ALA A 61 3.03 -4.95 19.80
C ALA A 61 4.35 -4.31 19.30
N SER A 62 5.31 -5.12 18.83
CA SER A 62 6.69 -4.67 18.56
C SER A 62 7.27 -5.14 17.23
N ASN A 63 6.44 -5.61 16.29
CA ASN A 63 6.90 -6.16 15.02
C ASN A 63 7.42 -5.07 14.07
N GLN A 64 8.74 -4.94 13.99
CA GLN A 64 9.41 -3.94 13.16
C GLN A 64 9.21 -4.17 11.65
N THR A 65 8.99 -5.42 11.23
CA THR A 65 8.70 -5.73 9.83
C THR A 65 7.32 -5.20 9.43
N VAL A 66 6.32 -5.33 10.30
CA VAL A 66 4.98 -4.75 10.07
C VAL A 66 5.03 -3.23 10.09
N ALA A 67 5.75 -2.64 11.05
CA ALA A 67 5.96 -1.19 11.10
C ALA A 67 6.62 -0.66 9.81
N GLN A 68 7.63 -1.36 9.30
CA GLN A 68 8.27 -1.02 8.03
C GLN A 68 7.29 -1.12 6.85
N ALA A 69 6.46 -2.16 6.80
CA ALA A 69 5.45 -2.34 5.75
C ALA A 69 4.40 -1.22 5.77
N GLU A 70 3.92 -0.82 6.95
CA GLU A 70 3.05 0.35 7.13
C GLU A 70 3.72 1.63 6.61
N ALA A 71 4.98 1.86 6.98
CA ALA A 71 5.71 3.05 6.56
C ALA A 71 5.85 3.13 5.03
N ARG A 72 6.13 1.98 4.37
CA ARG A 72 6.16 1.88 2.90
C ARG A 72 4.80 2.18 2.28
N PHE A 73 3.72 1.69 2.88
CA PHE A 73 2.37 2.02 2.42
C PHE A 73 2.04 3.51 2.56
N ARG A 74 2.43 4.13 3.69
CA ARG A 74 2.29 5.57 3.92
C ARG A 74 3.10 6.38 2.91
N GLN A 75 4.31 5.94 2.57
CA GLN A 75 5.15 6.54 1.52
C GLN A 75 4.45 6.46 0.15
N ALA A 76 3.93 5.30 -0.24
CA ALA A 76 3.19 5.14 -1.49
C ALA A 76 1.97 6.07 -1.56
N LYS A 77 1.20 6.19 -0.47
CA LYS A 77 0.09 7.16 -0.37
C LYS A 77 0.56 8.60 -0.52
N ALA A 78 1.71 8.96 0.08
CA ALA A 78 2.27 10.30 -0.05
C ALA A 78 2.67 10.61 -1.50
N LEU A 79 3.26 9.64 -2.21
CA LEU A 79 3.58 9.78 -3.62
C LEU A 79 2.31 10.02 -4.46
N VAL A 80 1.25 9.24 -4.25
CA VAL A 80 -0.04 9.45 -4.93
C VAL A 80 -0.61 10.84 -4.65
N ARG A 81 -0.53 11.33 -3.39
CA ARG A 81 -0.96 12.68 -3.05
C ARG A 81 -0.12 13.75 -3.76
N SER A 82 1.20 13.58 -3.82
CA SER A 82 2.08 14.48 -4.54
C SER A 82 1.73 14.55 -6.03
N SER A 83 1.52 13.40 -6.67
CA SER A 83 1.10 13.33 -8.07
C SER A 83 -0.26 13.99 -8.30
N ARG A 84 -1.20 13.85 -7.36
CA ARG A 84 -2.50 14.53 -7.42
C ARG A 84 -2.39 16.04 -7.20
N GLY A 85 -1.43 16.49 -6.38
CA GLY A 85 -1.17 17.91 -6.13
C GLY A 85 -0.87 18.70 -7.40
N ALA A 86 -0.25 18.05 -8.40
CA ALA A 86 0.05 18.65 -9.70
C ALA A 86 -1.20 19.04 -10.52
N PHE A 87 -2.40 18.57 -10.15
CA PHE A 87 -3.65 18.99 -10.78
C PHE A 87 -4.25 20.27 -10.18
N TYR A 88 -3.64 20.83 -9.13
CA TYR A 88 -4.10 22.04 -8.45
C TYR A 88 -3.10 23.19 -8.65
N PRO A 89 -3.54 24.47 -8.57
CA PRO A 89 -2.62 25.61 -8.54
C PRO A 89 -1.66 25.54 -7.36
N SER A 90 -0.38 25.87 -7.57
CA SER A 90 0.57 26.08 -6.47
C SER A 90 0.53 27.53 -5.99
N VAL A 91 0.83 27.72 -4.72
CA VAL A 91 0.98 29.04 -4.11
C VAL A 91 2.36 29.09 -3.50
N ASP A 92 3.20 29.98 -4.02
CA ASP A 92 4.59 30.15 -3.62
C ASP A 92 4.87 31.64 -3.36
N MET A 93 5.74 31.95 -2.41
CA MET A 93 6.14 33.33 -2.08
C MET A 93 7.66 33.44 -2.09
N SER A 94 8.20 34.40 -2.83
CA SER A 94 9.63 34.70 -2.86
C SER A 94 9.90 36.20 -2.69
N VAL A 95 11.01 36.53 -2.02
CA VAL A 95 11.45 37.91 -1.79
C VAL A 95 12.92 38.02 -2.18
N GLY A 96 13.27 38.99 -3.03
CA GLY A 96 14.64 39.20 -3.49
C GLY A 96 15.02 40.68 -3.52
N LYS A 97 16.29 40.99 -3.21
CA LYS A 97 16.87 42.33 -3.29
C LYS A 97 18.22 42.27 -4.00
N THR A 98 18.32 42.88 -5.18
CA THR A 98 19.57 42.96 -5.95
C THR A 98 20.15 44.36 -5.82
N ARG A 99 21.45 44.47 -5.52
CA ARG A 99 22.20 45.74 -5.54
C ARG A 99 23.37 45.60 -6.51
N ALA A 100 23.38 46.42 -7.56
CA ALA A 100 24.51 46.57 -8.47
C ALA A 100 25.19 47.92 -8.26
N SER A 101 26.51 47.96 -8.42
CA SER A 101 27.33 49.15 -8.30
C SER A 101 28.36 49.10 -9.44
N GLN A 102 28.33 50.09 -10.35
CA GLN A 102 29.45 50.34 -11.26
C GLN A 102 30.32 51.42 -10.62
N GLY A 103 31.52 51.04 -10.20
CA GLY A 103 32.55 52.00 -9.82
C GLY A 103 33.16 52.57 -11.09
N THR A 104 32.95 53.86 -11.35
CA THR A 104 33.85 54.61 -12.23
C THR A 104 35.13 54.85 -11.45
N GLY A 105 36.18 54.08 -11.78
CA GLY A 105 37.54 54.37 -11.34
C GLY A 105 37.98 55.73 -11.87
N SER A 106 38.73 56.43 -11.02
CA SER A 106 39.24 57.81 -11.15
C SER A 106 39.93 58.15 -12.46
#